data_AF-A0A832J7W5-F1
#
_entry.id   AF-A0A832J7W5-F1
#
_cell.length_a   1.000
_cell.length_b   1.000
_cell.length_c   1.000
_cell.angle_alpha   90.00
_cell.angle_beta   90.00
_cell.angle_gamma   90.00
#
_symmetry.space_group_name_H-M   'P 1'
#
loop_
_entity.id
_entity.type
_entity.pdbx_description
1 polymer ?
#
loop_
_entity_poly.entity_id
_entity_poly.type
_entity_poly.pdbx_seq_one_letter_code
_entity_poly.pdbx_strand_id
1 'polypeptide(L)'
;MVRGMLDLLFRIMLGIIAVVVVAVLLLKYTNVPVKIPVEDTNQSDLQVMEVLNEGDLAKAIYGCYSMANFGESNRKVSCYILNIKSDINWDNTDKIVNGFGIRSDVYEKPTIRPGDIYIIYYEPYKIRFKPVVV
;
A
#
# COMPACT_ATOMS: atom_id res chain seq x y z
N MET A 1 1.88 45.55 -33.52
CA MET A 1 1.14 45.15 -32.29
C MET A 1 0.50 43.76 -32.35
N VAL A 2 0.09 43.25 -33.51
CA VAL A 2 -0.62 41.95 -33.65
C VAL A 2 0.25 40.72 -33.33
N ARG A 3 1.57 40.77 -33.58
CA ARG A 3 2.50 39.63 -33.42
C ARG A 3 2.76 39.23 -31.95
N GLY A 4 2.80 40.20 -31.03
CA GLY A 4 3.01 39.93 -29.60
C GLY A 4 1.78 39.36 -28.90
N MET A 5 0.58 39.73 -29.37
CA MET A 5 -0.68 39.19 -28.84
C MET A 5 -0.90 37.73 -29.28
N LEU A 6 -0.48 37.38 -30.50
CA LEU A 6 -0.47 35.99 -31.00
C LEU A 6 0.53 35.10 -30.25
N ASP A 7 1.73 35.59 -29.94
CA ASP A 7 2.72 34.81 -29.16
C ASP A 7 2.25 34.57 -27.72
N LEU A 8 1.61 35.58 -27.11
CA LEU A 8 1.02 35.47 -25.77
C LEU A 8 -0.11 34.43 -25.75
N LEU A 9 -1.00 34.44 -26.74
CA LEU A 9 -2.09 33.47 -26.87
C LEU A 9 -1.57 32.04 -27.08
N PHE A 10 -0.50 31.87 -27.87
CA PHE A 10 0.08 30.55 -28.10
C PHE A 10 0.72 29.94 -26.85
N ARG A 11 1.39 30.76 -26.03
CA ARG A 11 1.96 30.32 -24.74
C ARG A 11 0.89 29.94 -23.73
N ILE A 12 -0.19 30.71 -23.65
CA ILE A 12 -1.33 30.39 -22.78
C ILE A 12 -1.99 29.08 -23.23
N MET A 13 -2.18 28.90 -24.53
CA MET A 13 -2.70 27.65 -25.11
C MET A 13 -1.82 26.44 -24.76
N LEU A 14 -0.50 26.55 -24.91
CA LEU A 14 0.43 25.48 -24.54
C LEU A 14 0.38 25.16 -23.04
N GLY A 15 0.26 26.18 -22.18
CA GLY A 15 0.12 26.00 -20.75
C GLY A 15 -1.16 25.24 -20.38
N ILE A 16 -2.29 25.59 -21.00
CA ILE A 16 -3.57 24.90 -20.79
C ILE A 16 -3.47 23.44 -21.25
N ILE A 17 -2.89 23.18 -22.42
CA ILE A 17 -2.70 21.81 -22.94
C ILE A 17 -1.84 20.98 -21.98
N ALA A 18 -0.75 21.54 -21.46
CA ALA A 18 0.12 20.84 -20.51
C ALA A 18 -0.62 20.47 -19.21
N VAL A 19 -1.40 21.41 -18.65
CA VAL A 19 -2.20 21.15 -17.44
C VAL A 19 -3.27 20.08 -17.69
N VAL A 20 -3.94 20.12 -18.84
CA VAL A 20 -4.94 19.12 -19.22
C VAL A 20 -4.29 17.74 -19.39
N VAL A 21 -3.12 17.65 -20.03
CA VAL A 21 -2.40 16.38 -20.19
C VAL A 21 -1.98 15.80 -18.85
N VAL A 22 -1.47 16.61 -17.92
CA VAL A 22 -1.11 16.14 -16.57
C VAL A 22 -2.35 15.69 -15.78
N ALA A 23 -3.45 16.44 -15.86
CA ALA A 23 -4.70 16.05 -15.21
C ALA A 23 -5.27 14.74 -15.78
N VAL A 24 -5.21 14.55 -17.10
CA VAL A 24 -5.65 13.31 -17.77
C VAL A 24 -4.73 12.13 -17.42
N LEU A 25 -3.42 12.34 -17.31
CA LEU A 25 -2.49 11.31 -16.86
C LEU A 25 -2.75 10.92 -15.40
N LEU A 26 -2.93 11.90 -14.50
CA LEU A 26 -3.29 11.64 -13.11
C LEU A 26 -4.62 10.87 -13.01
N LEU A 27 -5.64 11.27 -13.77
CA LEU A 27 -6.94 10.58 -13.83
C LEU A 27 -6.84 9.16 -14.39
N LYS A 28 -5.97 8.92 -15.38
CA LYS A 28 -5.68 7.57 -15.87
C LYS A 28 -5.00 6.74 -14.79
N TYR A 29 -3.97 7.27 -14.13
CA TYR A 29 -3.22 6.53 -13.11
C TYR A 29 -4.00 6.30 -11.81
N THR A 30 -4.97 7.16 -11.45
CA THR A 30 -5.89 6.90 -10.32
C THR A 30 -6.98 5.88 -10.65
N ASN A 31 -7.28 5.65 -11.93
CA ASN A 31 -8.33 4.74 -12.39
C ASN A 31 -7.80 3.51 -13.14
N VAL A 32 -6.49 3.23 -13.08
CA VAL A 32 -6.02 1.89 -13.44
C VAL A 32 -6.30 1.01 -12.22
N PRO A 33 -7.31 0.13 -12.24
CA PRO A 33 -7.29 -0.98 -11.31
C PRO A 33 -5.98 -1.71 -11.59
N VAL A 34 -5.04 -1.67 -10.65
CA VAL A 34 -3.87 -2.53 -10.68
C VAL A 34 -4.47 -3.93 -10.67
N LYS A 35 -4.59 -4.53 -11.86
CA LYS A 35 -4.99 -5.92 -12.02
C LYS A 35 -3.83 -6.73 -11.49
N ILE A 36 -3.82 -6.94 -10.18
CA ILE A 36 -3.07 -8.01 -9.58
C ILE A 36 -3.74 -9.28 -10.10
N PRO A 37 -3.04 -10.11 -10.87
CA PRO A 37 -3.63 -11.34 -11.38
C PRO A 37 -3.88 -12.24 -10.17
N VAL A 38 -5.14 -12.35 -9.77
CA VAL A 38 -5.57 -13.34 -8.79
C VAL A 38 -6.51 -14.29 -9.53
N GLU A 39 -5.90 -15.19 -10.31
CA GLU A 39 -6.57 -16.45 -10.62
C GLU A 39 -6.33 -17.39 -9.44
N ASP A 40 -7.43 -17.94 -8.93
CA ASP A 40 -7.41 -19.04 -7.97
C ASP A 40 -6.40 -20.11 -8.43
N THR A 41 -5.56 -20.55 -7.49
CA THR A 41 -4.53 -21.61 -7.56
C THR A 41 -3.10 -21.20 -7.92
N ASN A 42 -2.16 -21.59 -7.04
CA ASN A 42 -0.70 -21.46 -7.12
C ASN A 42 -0.08 -20.11 -6.74
N GLN A 43 0.51 -20.11 -5.53
CA GLN A 43 1.51 -19.17 -4.99
C GLN A 43 2.34 -18.47 -6.07
N SER A 44 1.95 -17.25 -6.44
CA SER A 44 2.83 -16.27 -7.06
C SER A 44 3.50 -15.48 -5.94
N ASP A 45 4.72 -15.94 -5.59
CA ASP A 45 5.71 -15.37 -4.68
C ASP A 45 5.21 -14.34 -3.66
N LEU A 46 4.82 -14.84 -2.48
CA LEU A 46 4.69 -14.00 -1.28
C LEU A 46 5.94 -13.13 -1.16
N GLN A 47 5.75 -11.81 -1.27
CA GLN A 47 6.87 -10.88 -1.21
C GLN A 47 7.44 -10.87 0.21
N VAL A 48 8.76 -11.05 0.29
CA VAL A 48 9.50 -10.89 1.55
C VAL A 48 9.78 -9.42 1.76
N MET A 49 9.34 -8.88 2.89
CA MET A 49 9.56 -7.50 3.29
C MET A 49 10.42 -7.48 4.56
N GLU A 50 11.54 -6.78 4.49
CA GLU A 50 12.35 -6.52 5.68
C GLU A 50 11.72 -5.38 6.49
N VAL A 51 11.55 -5.61 7.79
CA VAL A 51 10.99 -4.62 8.70
C VAL A 51 12.13 -4.01 9.50
N LEU A 52 12.59 -2.84 9.06
CA LEU A 52 13.71 -2.11 9.64
C LEU A 52 13.27 -1.05 10.67
N ASN A 53 11.97 -0.73 10.71
CA ASN A 53 11.36 0.23 11.62
C ASN A 53 9.83 0.05 11.66
N GLU A 54 9.16 0.80 12.54
CA GLU A 54 7.70 0.77 12.72
C GLU A 54 6.93 1.26 11.49
N GLY A 55 7.52 2.14 10.69
CA GLY A 55 6.93 2.64 9.44
C GLY A 55 6.83 1.54 8.38
N ASP A 56 7.83 0.67 8.30
CA ASP A 56 7.83 -0.49 7.40
C ASP A 56 6.74 -1.50 7.80
N LEU A 57 6.60 -1.77 9.11
CA LEU A 57 5.52 -2.61 9.61
C LEU A 57 4.14 -2.00 9.31
N ALA A 58 3.99 -0.69 9.55
CA ALA A 58 2.75 0.02 9.29
C ALA A 58 2.36 -0.03 7.80
N LYS A 59 3.33 0.10 6.89
CA LYS A 59 3.12 -0.06 5.45
C LYS A 59 2.69 -1.48 5.09
N ALA A 60 3.27 -2.50 5.71
CA ALA A 60 2.87 -3.90 5.49
C ALA A 60 1.41 -4.16 5.93
N ILE A 61 1.02 -3.64 7.10
CA ILE A 61 -0.36 -3.70 7.61
C ILE A 61 -1.31 -3.00 6.63
N TYR A 62 -0.98 -1.77 6.24
CA TYR A 62 -1.79 -1.01 5.28
C TYR A 62 -1.90 -1.71 3.92
N GLY A 63 -0.80 -2.21 3.39
CA GLY A 63 -0.77 -2.97 2.14
C GLY A 63 -1.68 -4.19 2.20
N CYS A 64 -1.62 -4.95 3.30
CA CYS A 64 -2.46 -6.14 3.48
C CYS A 64 -3.94 -5.78 3.61
N TYR A 65 -4.27 -4.71 4.35
CA TYR A 65 -5.65 -4.21 4.45
C TYR A 65 -6.20 -3.77 3.09
N SER A 66 -5.39 -3.00 2.35
CA SER A 66 -5.72 -2.46 1.04
C SER A 66 -6.00 -3.58 0.05
N MET A 67 -5.09 -4.56 -0.06
CA MET A 67 -5.26 -5.72 -0.95
C MET A 67 -6.56 -6.47 -0.70
N ALA A 68 -6.91 -6.70 0.57
CA ALA A 68 -8.12 -7.43 0.93
C ALA A 68 -9.42 -6.68 0.61
N ASN A 69 -9.45 -5.36 0.85
CA ASN A 69 -10.65 -4.55 0.60
C ASN A 69 -10.84 -4.18 -0.88
N PHE A 70 -9.76 -3.92 -1.62
CA PHE A 70 -9.86 -3.68 -3.07
C PHE A 70 -10.21 -4.95 -3.86
N GLY A 71 -9.84 -6.12 -3.35
CA GLY A 71 -10.19 -7.40 -3.96
C GLY A 71 -11.57 -7.95 -3.59
N GLU A 72 -12.34 -7.25 -2.73
CA GLU A 72 -13.61 -7.73 -2.15
C GLU A 72 -13.53 -9.19 -1.64
N SER A 73 -12.38 -9.57 -1.09
CA SER A 73 -12.15 -10.96 -0.72
C SER A 73 -12.73 -11.23 0.67
N ASN A 74 -13.87 -11.92 0.70
CA ASN A 74 -14.41 -12.54 1.92
C ASN A 74 -13.61 -13.79 2.34
N ARG A 75 -12.46 -14.05 1.70
CA ARG A 75 -11.61 -15.22 1.96
C ARG A 75 -10.30 -14.76 2.58
N LYS A 76 -9.62 -15.72 3.23
CA LYS A 76 -8.28 -15.51 3.77
C LYS A 76 -7.30 -15.21 2.64
N VAL A 77 -6.52 -14.13 2.76
CA VAL A 77 -5.49 -13.73 1.79
C VAL A 77 -4.15 -13.57 2.50
N SER A 78 -3.14 -14.32 2.07
CA SER A 78 -1.76 -14.12 2.56
C SER A 78 -1.14 -12.96 1.79
N CYS A 79 -0.58 -11.97 2.50
CA CYS A 79 -0.13 -10.71 1.92
C CYS A 79 1.39 -10.64 1.77
N TYR A 80 2.15 -10.81 2.86
CA TYR A 80 3.61 -10.68 2.88
C TYR A 80 4.28 -11.71 3.81
N ILE A 81 5.56 -11.97 3.59
CA ILE A 81 6.46 -12.56 4.58
C ILE A 81 7.29 -11.43 5.18
N LEU A 82 7.15 -11.18 6.47
CA LEU A 82 7.88 -10.15 7.19
C LEU A 82 9.14 -10.75 7.80
N ASN A 83 10.29 -10.16 7.51
CA ASN A 83 11.57 -10.48 8.12
C ASN A 83 11.93 -9.34 9.08
N ILE A 84 11.77 -9.57 10.38
CA ILE A 84 11.94 -8.53 11.39
C ILE A 84 13.43 -8.34 11.66
N LYS A 85 13.95 -7.13 11.40
CA LYS A 85 15.37 -6.79 11.61
C LYS A 85 15.62 -5.85 12.77
N SER A 86 14.56 -5.29 13.34
CA SER A 86 14.62 -4.23 14.36
C SER A 86 13.57 -4.45 15.44
N ASP A 87 13.79 -3.84 16.60
CA ASP A 87 12.78 -3.78 17.64
C ASP A 87 11.62 -2.88 17.18
N ILE A 88 10.39 -3.32 17.47
CA ILE A 88 9.17 -2.64 17.03
C ILE A 88 8.41 -2.11 18.24
N ASN A 89 8.15 -0.80 18.25
CA ASN A 89 7.24 -0.19 19.21
C ASN A 89 5.81 -0.08 18.64
N TRP A 90 4.90 -0.91 19.16
CA TRP A 90 3.50 -0.90 18.74
C TRP A 90 2.78 0.44 18.95
N ASP A 91 3.15 1.24 19.96
CA ASP A 91 2.53 2.56 20.16
C ASP A 91 2.89 3.53 19.02
N ASN A 92 4.09 3.40 18.46
CA ASN A 92 4.51 4.18 17.29
C ASN A 92 3.87 3.62 16.01
N THR A 93 3.87 2.30 15.83
CA THR A 93 3.19 1.64 14.71
C THR A 93 1.71 2.05 14.65
N ASP A 94 1.01 2.05 15.77
CA ASP A 94 -0.39 2.45 15.87
C ASP A 94 -0.63 3.88 15.38
N LYS A 95 0.20 4.84 15.81
CA LYS A 95 0.10 6.23 15.37
C LYS A 95 0.23 6.35 13.85
N ILE A 96 1.16 5.60 13.26
CA ILE A 96 1.40 5.61 11.81
C ILE A 96 0.23 4.95 11.08
N VAL A 97 -0.21 3.77 11.53
CA VAL A 97 -1.32 3.02 10.92
C VAL A 97 -2.64 3.78 11.00
N ASN A 98 -2.92 4.43 12.13
CA ASN A 98 -4.08 5.33 12.27
C ASN A 98 -3.98 6.54 11.32
N GLY A 99 -2.77 7.03 11.05
CA GLY A 99 -2.50 8.05 10.02
C GLY A 99 -2.89 7.61 8.60
N PHE A 100 -2.92 6.30 8.33
CA PHE A 100 -3.46 5.73 7.09
C PHE A 100 -4.98 5.49 7.13
N GLY A 101 -5.66 5.84 8.22
CA GLY A 101 -7.11 5.63 8.39
C GLY A 101 -7.50 4.20 8.80
N ILE A 102 -6.53 3.34 9.16
CA ILE A 102 -6.80 1.99 9.65
C ILE A 102 -6.87 2.03 11.18
N ARG A 103 -7.99 1.60 11.74
CA ARG A 103 -8.18 1.52 13.19
C ARG A 103 -7.37 0.36 13.80
N SER A 104 -6.93 0.52 15.06
CA SER A 104 -6.13 -0.47 15.78
C SER A 104 -6.81 -1.83 16.03
N ASP A 105 -8.14 -1.92 15.90
CA ASP A 105 -8.89 -3.18 16.05
C ASP A 105 -8.80 -4.09 14.81
N VAL A 106 -8.35 -3.53 13.67
CA VAL A 106 -8.28 -4.20 12.37
C VAL A 106 -7.03 -5.06 12.21
N TYR A 107 -6.06 -5.00 13.12
CA TYR A 107 -4.87 -5.86 13.12
C TYR A 107 -4.54 -6.34 14.53
N GLU A 108 -3.91 -7.50 14.62
CA GLU A 108 -3.35 -7.99 15.88
C GLU A 108 -1.95 -7.44 16.15
N LYS A 109 -1.55 -7.50 17.43
CA LYS A 109 -0.27 -7.00 17.92
C LYS A 109 0.52 -8.12 18.57
N PRO A 110 1.16 -9.02 17.79
CA PRO A 110 2.00 -10.06 18.36
C PRO A 110 3.21 -9.45 19.07
N THR A 111 3.80 -10.21 19.99
CA THR A 111 5.14 -9.91 20.49
C THR A 111 6.13 -10.17 19.36
N ILE A 112 6.74 -9.11 18.83
CA ILE A 112 7.70 -9.16 17.73
C ILE A 112 9.11 -8.95 18.28
N ARG A 113 10.08 -9.74 17.80
CA ARG A 113 11.50 -9.57 18.11
C ARG A 113 12.36 -9.55 16.85
N PRO A 114 13.52 -8.87 16.88
CA PRO A 114 14.51 -8.98 15.82
C PRO A 114 14.87 -10.45 15.55
N GLY A 115 14.84 -10.85 14.28
CA GLY A 115 15.08 -12.22 13.84
C GLY A 115 13.81 -13.04 13.62
N ASP A 116 12.66 -12.61 14.14
CA ASP A 116 11.39 -13.31 13.90
C ASP A 116 10.96 -13.17 12.43
N ILE A 117 10.31 -14.21 11.92
CA ILE A 117 9.70 -14.23 10.59
C ILE A 117 8.21 -14.46 10.74
N TYR A 118 7.39 -13.62 10.11
CA TYR A 118 5.94 -13.73 10.13
C TYR A 118 5.36 -13.81 8.73
N ILE A 119 4.30 -14.60 8.55
CA ILE A 119 3.38 -14.41 7.43
C ILE A 119 2.27 -13.50 7.90
N ILE A 120 2.11 -12.35 7.25
CA ILE A 120 0.96 -11.46 7.49
C ILE A 120 -0.15 -11.81 6.49
N TYR A 121 -1.36 -11.96 6.99
CA TYR A 121 -2.52 -12.34 6.19
C TYR A 121 -3.78 -11.63 6.68
N TYR A 122 -4.70 -11.39 5.77
CA TYR A 122 -6.04 -10.93 6.08
C TYR A 122 -6.97 -12.13 6.25
N GLU A 123 -7.74 -12.12 7.32
CA GLU A 123 -8.95 -12.93 7.55
C GLU A 123 -10.12 -11.95 7.64
N PRO A 124 -11.39 -12.33 7.37
CA PRO A 124 -12.49 -11.35 7.31
C PRO A 124 -12.48 -10.36 8.49
N TYR A 125 -12.26 -9.09 8.14
CA TYR A 125 -12.21 -7.91 9.02
C TYR A 125 -10.99 -7.80 9.95
N LYS A 126 -9.98 -8.67 9.81
CA LYS A 126 -8.80 -8.64 10.68
C LYS A 126 -7.51 -9.13 10.01
N ILE A 127 -6.46 -8.33 10.15
CA ILE A 127 -5.09 -8.67 9.79
C ILE A 127 -4.44 -9.45 10.92
N ARG A 128 -3.78 -10.54 10.54
CA ARG A 128 -3.14 -11.49 11.44
C ARG A 128 -1.71 -11.80 11.01
N PHE A 129 -0.94 -12.29 11.96
CA PHE A 129 0.47 -12.63 11.86
C PHE A 129 0.63 -14.08 12.31
N LYS A 130 1.13 -14.93 11.41
CA LYS A 130 1.49 -16.31 11.74
C LYS A 130 3.01 -16.40 11.83
N PRO A 131 3.60 -16.75 12.99
CA PRO A 131 5.03 -16.95 13.08
C PRO A 131 5.45 -18.12 12.18
N VAL A 132 6.57 -17.95 11.47
CA VAL A 132 7.24 -19.00 10.71
C VAL A 132 8.31 -19.57 11.62
N VAL A 133 8.07 -20.77 12.15
CA VAL A 133 9.07 -21.51 12.90
C VAL A 133 10.02 -22.15 11.88
N VAL A 134 11.28 -21.73 11.91
CA VAL A 134 12.37 -22.31 11.11
C VAL A 134 13.16 -23.27 11.98
#